data_AF-A0A9E3D1K2-F1
#
_entry.id   AF-A0A9E3D1K2-F1
#
_cell.length_a   1.000
_cell.length_b   1.000
_cell.length_c   1.000
_cell.angle_alpha   90.00
_cell.angle_beta   90.00
_cell.angle_gamma   90.00
#
_symmetry.space_group_name_H-M   'P 1'
#
loop_
_entity.id
_entity.type
_entity.pdbx_description
1 polymer ?
#
loop_
_entity_poly.entity_id
_entity_poly.type
_entity_poly.pdbx_seq_one_letter_code
_entity_poly.pdbx_strand_id
1 'polypeptide(L)'
;MELLIGPLLERNRGYSYDTFTRAEGLRRSFRYPRVDAARYDQRALVAEARRDSRCTVRICETQSEFEQLVRAAEAADGAAAVETGKDG
;
A
#
# COMPACT_ATOMS: atom_id res chain seq x y z
N MET A 1 -9.83 -2.12 -7.31
CA MET A 1 -9.19 -1.95 -5.99
C MET A 1 -7.74 -1.60 -6.22
N GLU A 2 -7.19 -0.64 -5.50
CA GLU A 2 -5.77 -0.28 -5.61
C GLU A 2 -5.02 -0.74 -4.37
N LEU A 3 -3.91 -1.45 -4.59
CA LEU A 3 -2.97 -1.88 -3.57
C LEU A 3 -1.66 -1.13 -3.78
N LEU A 4 -1.37 -0.22 -2.86
CA LEU A 4 -0.08 0.46 -2.77
C LEU A 4 0.85 -0.36 -1.88
N ILE A 5 2.09 -0.54 -2.32
CA ILE A 5 3.12 -1.24 -1.56
C ILE A 5 4.31 -0.30 -1.43
N GLY A 6 4.68 0.02 -0.19
CA GLY A 6 5.81 0.87 0.12
C GLY A 6 7.15 0.16 -0.09
N PRO A 7 8.26 0.92 -0.04
CA PRO A 7 9.59 0.34 -0.16
C PRO A 7 9.93 -0.55 1.03
N LEU A 8 10.90 -1.44 0.83
CA LEU A 8 11.54 -2.15 1.92
C LEU A 8 12.44 -1.21 2.72
N LEU A 9 12.18 -1.12 4.01
CA LEU A 9 12.93 -0.25 4.92
C LEU A 9 13.49 -1.06 6.08
N GLU A 10 14.71 -0.70 6.48
CA GLU A 10 15.28 -1.18 7.74
C GLU A 10 14.61 -0.44 8.90
N ARG A 11 13.96 -1.20 9.79
CA ARG A 11 13.28 -0.69 10.97
C ARG A 11 13.49 -1.65 12.15
N ASN A 12 13.79 -1.10 13.32
CA ASN A 12 13.92 -1.85 14.57
C ASN A 12 14.90 -3.05 14.48
N ARG A 13 16.03 -2.96 13.79
CA ARG A 13 16.97 -4.08 13.53
C ARG A 13 16.35 -5.23 12.70
N GLY A 14 15.51 -4.91 11.74
CA GLY A 14 14.95 -5.84 10.76
C GLY A 14 14.43 -5.08 9.55
N TYR A 15 13.76 -5.77 8.65
CA TYR A 15 13.22 -5.21 7.42
C TYR A 15 11.70 -5.36 7.43
N SER A 16 11.01 -4.34 6.95
CA SER A 16 9.56 -4.33 6.79
C SER A 16 9.18 -3.40 5.65
N TYR A 17 7.97 -3.56 5.12
CA TYR A 17 7.36 -2.63 4.18
C TYR A 17 5.94 -2.33 4.65
N ASP A 18 5.40 -1.21 4.20
CA ASP A 18 4.02 -0.85 4.44
C ASP A 18 3.18 -1.16 3.19
N THR A 19 1.90 -1.38 3.39
CA THR A 19 0.90 -1.63 2.35
C THR A 19 -0.29 -0.75 2.63
N PHE A 20 -0.99 -0.33 1.60
CA PHE A 20 -2.20 0.45 1.75
C PHE A 20 -3.23 0.03 0.72
N THR A 21 -4.46 -0.12 1.19
CA THR A 21 -5.65 -0.18 0.34
C THR A 21 -6.68 0.77 0.93
N ARG A 22 -7.59 1.29 0.11
CA ARG A 22 -8.67 2.13 0.65
C ARG A 22 -9.56 1.38 1.65
N ALA A 23 -9.74 0.08 1.46
CA ALA A 23 -10.61 -0.73 2.30
C ALA A 23 -10.01 -1.05 3.68
N GLU A 24 -8.71 -1.28 3.75
CA GLU A 24 -8.04 -1.70 5.00
C GLU A 24 -7.19 -0.60 5.64
N GLY A 25 -6.95 0.50 4.92
CA GLY A 25 -6.03 1.55 5.34
C GLY A 25 -4.57 1.09 5.32
N LEU A 26 -3.74 1.83 6.06
CA LEU A 26 -2.30 1.57 6.16
C LEU A 26 -2.03 0.35 7.04
N ARG A 27 -1.40 -0.67 6.47
CA ARG A 27 -0.96 -1.89 7.16
C ARG A 27 0.54 -2.08 7.02
N ARG A 28 1.18 -2.52 8.10
CA ARG A 28 2.60 -2.84 8.12
C ARG A 28 2.80 -4.34 7.94
N SER A 29 3.80 -4.74 7.15
CA SER A 29 4.23 -6.13 7.07
C SER A 29 4.78 -6.63 8.41
N PHE A 30 5.00 -7.93 8.50
CA PHE A 30 5.84 -8.49 9.55
C PHE A 30 7.24 -7.88 9.51
N ARG A 31 7.93 -7.93 10.65
CA ARG A 31 9.36 -7.65 10.73
C ARG A 31 10.12 -8.91 10.33
N TYR A 32 10.96 -8.78 9.32
CA TYR A 32 11.85 -9.83 8.85
C TYR A 32 13.28 -9.60 9.35
N PRO A 33 14.02 -10.63 9.77
CA PRO A 33 15.41 -10.48 10.19
C PRO A 33 16.36 -10.27 9.00
N ARG A 34 15.96 -10.61 7.78
CA ARG A 34 16.77 -10.52 6.56
C ARG A 34 16.01 -9.81 5.44
N VAL A 35 16.71 -8.99 4.67
CA VAL A 35 16.13 -8.23 3.56
C VAL A 35 15.57 -9.14 2.46
N ASP A 36 16.25 -10.25 2.17
CA ASP A 36 15.78 -11.22 1.17
C ASP A 36 14.45 -11.89 1.55
N ALA A 37 14.23 -12.16 2.84
CA ALA A 37 12.97 -12.72 3.32
C ALA A 37 11.82 -11.70 3.14
N ALA A 38 12.07 -10.44 3.49
CA ALA A 38 11.10 -9.36 3.27
C ALA A 38 10.82 -9.13 1.78
N ARG A 39 11.85 -9.21 0.93
CA ARG A 39 11.73 -9.08 -0.53
C ARG A 39 10.99 -10.24 -1.15
N TYR A 40 11.22 -11.46 -0.67
CA TYR A 40 10.48 -12.64 -1.11
C TYR A 40 8.99 -12.49 -0.80
N ASP A 41 8.65 -12.14 0.45
CA ASP A 41 7.28 -11.91 0.89
C ASP A 41 6.59 -10.81 0.08
N GLN A 42 7.24 -9.65 -0.09
CA GLN A 42 6.71 -8.56 -0.91
C GLN A 42 6.42 -9.00 -2.35
N ARG A 43 7.33 -9.77 -2.97
CA ARG A 43 7.13 -10.30 -4.32
C ARG A 43 6.00 -11.32 -4.39
N ALA A 44 5.85 -12.16 -3.37
CA ALA A 44 4.76 -13.12 -3.27
C ALA A 44 3.41 -12.40 -3.19
N LEU A 45 3.31 -11.37 -2.33
CA LEU A 45 2.13 -10.51 -2.23
C LEU A 45 1.78 -9.85 -3.57
N VAL A 46 2.76 -9.26 -4.26
CA VAL A 46 2.56 -8.66 -5.59
C VAL A 46 2.04 -9.69 -6.59
N ALA A 47 2.64 -10.88 -6.62
CA ALA A 47 2.27 -11.93 -7.54
C ALA A 47 0.84 -12.44 -7.26
N GLU A 48 0.46 -12.57 -6.00
CA GLU A 48 -0.90 -12.93 -5.59
C GLU A 48 -1.92 -11.85 -5.96
N ALA A 49 -1.65 -10.59 -5.60
CA ALA A 49 -2.55 -9.48 -5.89
C ALA A 49 -2.78 -9.29 -7.39
N ARG A 50 -1.76 -9.49 -8.22
CA ARG A 50 -1.87 -9.45 -9.69
C ARG A 50 -2.70 -10.57 -10.30
N ARG A 51 -3.06 -11.62 -9.55
CA ARG A 51 -3.99 -12.66 -10.03
C ARG A 51 -5.42 -12.15 -10.11
N ASP A 52 -5.80 -11.16 -9.30
CA ASP A 52 -7.09 -10.48 -9.46
C ASP A 52 -6.93 -9.36 -10.49
N SER A 53 -7.56 -9.51 -11.65
CA SER A 53 -7.52 -8.53 -12.74
C SER A 53 -8.15 -7.17 -12.37
N ARG A 54 -8.90 -7.10 -11.27
CA ARG A 54 -9.50 -5.87 -10.74
C ARG A 54 -8.62 -5.19 -9.70
N CYS A 55 -7.48 -5.78 -9.35
CA CYS A 55 -6.50 -5.23 -8.43
C CYS A 55 -5.36 -4.54 -9.19
N THR A 56 -5.27 -3.21 -9.05
CA THR A 56 -4.13 -2.44 -9.54
C THR A 56 -3.06 -2.43 -8.44
N VAL A 57 -1.92 -3.05 -8.72
CA VAL A 57 -0.79 -3.12 -7.76
C VAL A 57 0.27 -2.09 -8.15
N ARG A 58 0.62 -1.19 -7.21
CA ARG A 58 1.70 -0.21 -7.38
C ARG A 58 2.75 -0.38 -6.29
N ILE A 59 3.98 -0.68 -6.70
CA ILE A 59 5.14 -0.76 -5.83
C ILE A 59 5.86 0.58 -5.89
N CYS A 60 6.07 1.20 -4.73
CA CYS A 60 6.74 2.48 -4.60
C CYS A 60 8.22 2.27 -4.33
N GLU A 61 9.07 3.07 -4.96
CA GLU A 61 10.52 2.96 -4.80
C GLU A 61 11.01 3.71 -3.55
N THR A 62 10.25 4.72 -3.11
CA THR A 62 10.62 5.57 -1.97
C THR A 62 9.46 5.73 -0.98
N GLN A 63 9.80 6.03 0.27
CA GLN A 63 8.81 6.27 1.32
C GLN A 63 7.97 7.50 0.99
N SER A 64 8.60 8.55 0.47
CA SER A 64 7.92 9.78 0.08
C SER A 64 6.92 9.57 -1.05
N GLU A 65 7.24 8.74 -2.04
CA GLU A 65 6.30 8.37 -3.11
C GLU A 65 5.08 7.65 -2.51
N PHE A 66 5.33 6.63 -1.68
CA PHE A 66 4.29 5.87 -1.04
C PHE A 66 3.35 6.75 -0.22
N GLU A 67 3.88 7.62 0.63
CA GLU A 67 3.09 8.54 1.45
C GLU A 67 2.27 9.55 0.63
N GLN A 68 2.82 10.04 -0.48
CA GLN A 68 2.09 10.93 -1.39
C GLN A 68 0.89 10.21 -2.01
N LEU A 69 1.07 8.96 -2.44
CA LEU A 69 0.00 8.17 -3.03
C LEU A 69 -1.06 7.77 -2.02
N VAL A 70 -0.66 7.41 -0.79
CA VAL A 70 -1.59 7.16 0.31
C VAL A 70 -2.46 8.39 0.57
N ARG A 71 -1.85 9.56 0.77
CA ARG A 71 -2.59 10.81 0.99
C ARG A 71 -3.54 11.15 -0.17
N ALA A 72 -3.10 10.95 -1.41
CA ALA A 72 -3.94 11.18 -2.58
C ALA A 72 -5.14 10.20 -2.62
N ALA A 73 -4.92 8.94 -2.27
CA ALA A 73 -5.97 7.93 -2.23
C ALA A 73 -7.00 8.22 -1.12
N GLU A 74 -6.56 8.69 0.05
CA GLU A 74 -7.43 9.11 1.15
C GLU A 74 -8.22 10.40 0.81
N ALA A 75 -7.58 11.39 0.17
CA ALA A 75 -8.25 12.62 -0.25
C ALA A 75 -9.34 12.38 -1.31
N ALA A 76 -9.11 11.44 -2.23
CA ALA A 76 -10.10 11.06 -3.24
C ALA A 76 -11.33 10.35 -2.64
N ASP A 77 -11.18 9.68 -1.49
CA ASP A 77 -12.30 9.09 -0.74
C ASP A 77 -13.16 10.17 -0.08
N GLY A 78 -12.49 11.13 0.58
CA GLY A 78 -13.15 12.29 1.17
C GLY A 78 -13.90 13.15 0.14
N ALA A 79 -13.33 13.35 -1.06
CA ALA A 79 -13.97 14.09 -2.15
C ALA A 79 -15.25 13.40 -2.67
N ALA A 80 -15.23 12.07 -2.85
CA ALA A 80 -16.41 11.33 -3.30
C ALA A 80 -17.57 11.36 -2.28
N ALA A 81 -17.28 11.47 -0.99
CA ALA A 81 -18.30 11.59 0.06
C ALA A 81 -18.99 12.97 0.07
N VAL A 82 -18.31 14.06 -0.32
CA VAL A 82 -18.90 15.41 -0.34
C VAL A 82 -19.81 15.65 -1.55
N GLU A 83 -19.62 14.90 -2.64
CA GLU A 83 -20.39 15.06 -3.88
C GLU A 83 -21.78 14.40 -3.83
N THR A 84 -22.05 13.53 -2.84
CA THR A 84 -23.36 12.86 -2.69
C THR A 84 -24.34 13.64 -1.79
N GLY A 85 -23.92 14.78 -1.21
CA GLY A 85 -24.69 15.53 -0.22
C GLY A 85 -25.34 16.83 -0.71
N LYS A 86 -25.52 17.01 -2.02
CA LYS A 86 -26.09 18.26 -2.58
C LYS A 86 -27.15 18.03 -3.67
N ASP A 87 -28.13 17.19 -3.39
CA ASP A 87 -29.43 17.23 -4.06
C ASP A 87 -30.48 16.60 -3.12
N GLY A 88 -31.45 17.40 -2.66
CA GLY A 88 -32.55 16.98 -1.79
C GLY A 88 -32.96 18.04 -0.77
#